data_AF-A0A955KL99-F1
#
_entry.id   AF-A0A955KL99-F1
#
_cell.length_a   1.000
_cell.length_b   1.000
_cell.length_c   1.000
_cell.angle_alpha   90.00
_cell.angle_beta   90.00
_cell.angle_gamma   90.00
#
_symmetry.space_group_name_H-M   'P 1'
#
loop_
_entity.id
_entity.type
_entity.pdbx_description
1 polymer ?
#
loop_
_entity_poly.entity_id
_entity_poly.type
_entity_poly.pdbx_seq_one_letter_code
_entity_poly.pdbx_strand_id
1 'polypeptide(L)'
;MEIKNNNKKGFALLITLLVLGVVIAVGLSVLELSQKQVKLSSNSAGSETAFHAANGGIECARYWRRKMASDFENTTTNVINLSCFNNTQDFDIDTSAVISTTGVGSSAIYKAEYDWGLLNRCSAIEMLVMKVDVSAGSDYVVDNITDIFPGYPDGSTKTCSAGGLCTVIVSYGYSAPCANKNIIGTVQREVLVQF
;
A
#
# COMPACT_ATOMS: atom_id res chain seq x y z
N MET A 1 -67.94 -3.97 -56.17
CA MET A 1 -66.93 -3.12 -55.50
C MET A 1 -66.43 -3.89 -54.31
N GLU A 2 -65.18 -4.35 -54.32
CA GLU A 2 -64.56 -4.96 -53.14
C GLU A 2 -63.12 -4.48 -53.02
N ILE A 3 -62.84 -3.71 -51.97
CA ILE A 3 -61.50 -3.29 -51.60
C ILE A 3 -60.94 -4.36 -50.67
N LYS A 4 -60.03 -5.19 -51.19
CA LYS A 4 -59.40 -6.29 -50.43
C LYS A 4 -58.27 -5.72 -49.57
N ASN A 5 -58.56 -5.44 -48.30
CA ASN A 5 -57.61 -4.84 -47.36
C ASN A 5 -56.71 -5.93 -46.70
N ASN A 6 -55.43 -5.98 -47.10
CA ASN A 6 -54.43 -6.93 -46.56
C ASN A 6 -53.83 -6.42 -45.23
N ASN A 7 -54.55 -6.64 -44.12
CA ASN A 7 -54.21 -6.21 -42.76
C ASN A 7 -53.03 -6.95 -42.06
N LYS A 8 -52.09 -7.58 -42.78
CA LYS A 8 -50.96 -8.32 -42.18
C LYS A 8 -49.76 -7.45 -41.77
N LYS A 9 -49.80 -6.13 -41.98
CA LYS A 9 -48.67 -5.21 -41.77
C LYS A 9 -48.41 -4.81 -40.31
N GLY A 10 -49.41 -4.84 -39.44
CA GLY A 10 -49.27 -4.41 -38.03
C GLY A 10 -48.56 -5.42 -37.12
N PHE A 11 -48.72 -6.72 -37.39
CA PHE A 11 -48.11 -7.78 -36.57
C PHE A 11 -46.58 -7.83 -36.73
N ALA A 12 -46.08 -7.58 -37.94
CA ALA A 12 -44.65 -7.56 -38.22
C ALA A 12 -43.92 -6.46 -37.42
N LEU A 13 -44.55 -5.29 -37.27
CA LEU A 13 -44.02 -4.15 -36.52
C LEU A 13 -43.91 -4.44 -35.01
N LEU A 14 -44.88 -5.15 -34.44
CA LEU A 14 -44.87 -5.51 -33.02
C LEU A 14 -43.76 -6.53 -32.71
N ILE A 15 -43.60 -7.52 -33.59
CA ILE A 15 -42.54 -8.52 -33.46
C ILE A 15 -41.15 -7.90 -33.61
N THR A 16 -40.94 -6.98 -34.56
CA THR A 16 -39.66 -6.27 -34.68
C THR A 16 -39.34 -5.44 -33.45
N LEU A 17 -40.32 -4.76 -32.85
CA LEU A 17 -40.11 -4.00 -31.62
C LEU A 17 -39.71 -4.92 -30.44
N LEU A 18 -40.34 -6.09 -30.32
CA LEU A 18 -40.01 -7.08 -29.29
C LEU A 18 -38.56 -7.58 -29.46
N VAL A 19 -38.18 -7.98 -30.68
CA VAL A 19 -36.82 -8.44 -30.98
C VAL A 19 -35.79 -7.34 -30.71
N LEU A 20 -36.06 -6.09 -31.12
CA LEU A 20 -35.20 -4.95 -30.83
C LEU A 20 -35.04 -4.72 -29.33
N GLY A 21 -36.12 -4.85 -28.54
CA GLY A 21 -36.06 -4.75 -27.09
C GLY A 21 -35.13 -5.77 -26.46
N VAL A 22 -35.21 -7.04 -26.90
CA VAL A 22 -34.32 -8.12 -26.42
C VAL A 22 -32.86 -7.84 -26.82
N VAL A 23 -32.62 -7.44 -28.07
CA VAL A 23 -31.27 -7.14 -28.56
C VAL A 23 -30.65 -5.96 -27.80
N ILE A 24 -31.43 -4.91 -27.53
CA ILE A 24 -30.96 -3.75 -26.73
C ILE A 24 -30.65 -4.17 -25.29
N ALA A 25 -31.51 -4.99 -24.67
CA ALA A 25 -31.28 -5.48 -23.30
C ALA A 25 -29.98 -6.30 -23.20
N VAL A 26 -29.73 -7.19 -24.15
CA VAL A 26 -28.47 -7.96 -24.22
C VAL A 26 -27.28 -7.04 -24.50
N GLY A 27 -27.41 -6.10 -25.43
CA GLY A 27 -26.35 -5.14 -25.78
C GLY A 27 -25.92 -4.27 -24.59
N LEU A 28 -26.88 -3.75 -23.83
CA LEU A 28 -26.61 -2.98 -22.60
C LEU A 28 -25.90 -3.84 -21.55
N SER A 29 -26.35 -5.08 -21.36
CA SER A 29 -25.72 -6.02 -20.42
C SER A 29 -24.25 -6.28 -20.76
N VAL A 30 -23.93 -6.50 -22.03
CA VAL A 30 -22.54 -6.71 -22.49
C VAL A 30 -21.69 -5.45 -22.32
N LEU A 31 -22.26 -4.26 -22.59
CA LEU A 31 -21.57 -2.99 -22.40
C LEU A 31 -21.20 -2.76 -20.93
N GLU A 32 -22.12 -3.01 -19.99
CA GLU A 32 -21.86 -2.89 -18.55
C GLU A 32 -20.74 -3.83 -18.09
N LEU A 33 -20.72 -5.08 -18.57
CA LEU A 33 -19.67 -6.03 -18.26
C LEU A 33 -18.32 -5.57 -18.80
N SER A 34 -18.29 -5.06 -20.03
CA SER A 34 -17.06 -4.57 -20.67
C SER A 34 -16.46 -3.39 -19.90
N GLN A 35 -17.30 -2.44 -19.45
CA GLN A 35 -16.84 -1.33 -18.61
C GLN A 35 -16.25 -1.80 -17.27
N LYS A 36 -16.89 -2.78 -16.61
CA LYS A 36 -16.39 -3.36 -15.37
C LYS A 36 -15.05 -4.06 -15.57
N GLN A 37 -14.88 -4.80 -16.65
CA GLN A 37 -13.63 -5.49 -16.99
C GLN A 37 -12.47 -4.52 -17.21
N VAL A 38 -12.69 -3.45 -17.97
CA VAL A 38 -11.66 -2.42 -18.21
C VAL A 38 -11.20 -1.78 -16.89
N LYS A 39 -12.15 -1.44 -16.01
CA LYS A 39 -11.85 -0.88 -14.68
C LYS A 39 -11.09 -1.87 -13.79
N LEU A 40 -11.43 -3.16 -13.84
CA LEU A 40 -10.73 -4.18 -13.08
C LEU A 40 -9.29 -4.37 -13.59
N SER A 41 -9.11 -4.33 -14.91
CA SER A 41 -7.79 -4.42 -15.54
C SER A 41 -6.88 -3.25 -15.16
N SER A 42 -7.39 -2.01 -15.17
CA SER A 42 -6.59 -0.84 -14.76
C SER A 42 -6.19 -0.92 -13.28
N ASN A 43 -7.11 -1.39 -12.42
CA ASN A 43 -6.82 -1.57 -11.00
C ASN A 43 -5.78 -2.68 -10.74
N SER A 44 -5.78 -3.73 -11.57
CA SER A 44 -4.78 -4.80 -11.50
C SER A 44 -3.38 -4.27 -11.83
N ALA A 45 -3.24 -3.51 -12.93
CA ALA A 45 -1.95 -2.90 -13.30
C ALA A 45 -1.45 -1.89 -12.26
N GLY A 46 -2.36 -1.09 -11.68
CA GLY A 46 -2.05 -0.21 -10.56
C GLY A 46 -1.59 -0.99 -9.32
N SER A 47 -2.24 -2.11 -9.02
CA SER A 47 -1.86 -2.99 -7.90
C SER A 47 -0.49 -3.62 -8.06
N GLU A 48 -0.14 -4.08 -9.26
CA GLU A 48 1.19 -4.61 -9.57
C GLU A 48 2.26 -3.53 -9.37
N THR A 49 2.03 -2.34 -9.90
CA THR A 49 2.93 -1.18 -9.74
C THR A 49 3.14 -0.84 -8.27
N ALA A 50 2.06 -0.74 -7.49
CA ALA A 50 2.09 -0.48 -6.06
C ALA A 50 2.80 -1.59 -5.28
N PHE A 51 2.56 -2.86 -5.62
CA PHE A 51 3.23 -3.99 -4.96
C PHE A 51 4.73 -4.01 -5.23
N HIS A 52 5.16 -3.74 -6.47
CA HIS A 52 6.58 -3.58 -6.78
C HIS A 52 7.23 -2.39 -6.05
N ALA A 53 6.49 -1.28 -5.91
CA ALA A 53 6.96 -0.15 -5.12
C ALA A 53 7.17 -0.54 -3.64
N ALA A 54 6.20 -1.22 -3.03
CA ALA A 54 6.29 -1.67 -1.64
C ALA A 54 7.47 -2.64 -1.44
N ASN A 55 7.61 -3.63 -2.33
CA ASN A 55 8.69 -4.62 -2.22
C ASN A 55 10.07 -3.99 -2.44
N GLY A 56 10.20 -3.05 -3.38
CA GLY A 56 11.44 -2.30 -3.57
C GLY A 56 11.81 -1.49 -2.31
N GLY A 57 10.82 -0.84 -1.69
CA GLY A 57 11.01 -0.07 -0.46
C GLY A 57 11.51 -0.94 0.69
N ILE A 58 10.92 -2.12 0.89
CA ILE A 58 11.39 -3.08 1.90
C ILE A 58 12.82 -3.50 1.68
N GLU A 59 13.20 -3.86 0.46
CA GLU A 59 14.56 -4.36 0.19
C GLU A 59 15.60 -3.25 0.35
N CYS A 60 15.27 -2.01 -0.04
CA CYS A 60 16.05 -0.82 0.27
C CYS A 60 16.25 -0.65 1.79
N ALA A 61 15.14 -0.64 2.54
CA ALA A 61 15.14 -0.46 3.99
C ALA A 61 15.94 -1.56 4.71
N ARG A 62 15.75 -2.82 4.32
CA ARG A 62 16.48 -3.97 4.85
C ARG A 62 17.97 -3.89 4.56
N TYR A 63 18.35 -3.52 3.33
CA TYR A 63 19.75 -3.37 2.96
C TYR A 63 20.43 -2.34 3.86
N TRP A 64 19.82 -1.16 4.01
CA TRP A 64 20.42 -0.08 4.77
C TRP A 64 20.34 -0.27 6.28
N ARG A 65 19.27 -0.89 6.82
CA ARG A 65 19.21 -1.28 8.24
C ARG A 65 20.39 -2.19 8.62
N ARG A 66 20.79 -3.10 7.72
CA ARG A 66 21.97 -3.96 7.92
C ARG A 66 23.29 -3.19 7.77
N LYS A 67 23.37 -2.28 6.80
CA LYS A 67 24.60 -1.55 6.47
C LYS A 67 24.95 -0.45 7.48
N MET A 68 23.95 0.22 8.04
CA MET A 68 24.09 1.38 8.94
C MET A 68 23.45 1.09 10.30
N ALA A 69 23.66 -0.13 10.81
CA ALA A 69 22.95 -0.60 12.00
C ALA A 69 23.14 0.31 13.23
N SER A 70 24.38 0.77 13.45
CA SER A 70 24.73 1.67 14.55
C SER A 70 24.01 3.02 14.49
N ASP A 71 23.74 3.53 13.29
CA ASP A 71 23.13 4.85 13.10
C ASP A 71 21.64 4.80 13.43
N PHE A 72 20.97 3.72 13.00
CA PHE A 72 19.57 3.44 13.34
C PHE A 72 19.34 3.10 14.81
N GLU A 73 20.38 2.62 15.51
CA GLU A 73 20.36 2.34 16.95
C GLU A 73 20.68 3.55 17.81
N ASN A 74 21.16 4.63 17.18
CA ASN A 74 21.49 5.87 17.84
C ASN A 74 20.32 6.86 17.70
N THR A 75 19.47 6.93 18.72
CA THR A 75 18.30 7.83 18.77
C THR A 75 18.65 9.32 18.85
N THR A 76 19.94 9.68 18.87
CA THR A 76 20.38 11.09 18.83
C THR A 76 20.58 11.60 17.39
N THR A 77 20.69 10.70 16.42
CA THR A 77 20.81 11.05 14.99
C THR A 77 19.41 11.14 14.39
N ASN A 78 18.92 12.36 14.19
CA ASN A 78 17.55 12.60 13.71
C ASN A 78 17.38 12.37 12.20
N VAL A 79 18.47 12.33 11.44
CA VAL A 79 18.46 12.25 9.97
C VAL A 79 19.52 11.26 9.51
N ILE A 80 19.12 10.23 8.76
CA ILE A 80 20.03 9.27 8.16
C ILE A 80 19.87 9.33 6.65
N ASN A 81 20.93 9.75 5.96
CA ASN A 81 20.88 9.90 4.51
C ASN A 81 21.08 8.55 3.80
N LEU A 82 20.06 8.08 3.10
CA LEU A 82 20.04 6.79 2.41
C LEU A 82 19.82 6.98 0.91
N SER A 83 20.56 6.22 0.11
CA SER A 83 20.39 6.21 -1.35
C SER A 83 19.70 4.92 -1.81
N CYS A 84 18.54 5.08 -2.43
CA CYS A 84 17.76 4.01 -3.05
C CYS A 84 17.19 4.46 -4.39
N PHE A 85 17.13 3.55 -5.36
CA PHE A 85 16.59 3.83 -6.71
C PHE A 85 17.31 4.98 -7.44
N ASN A 86 18.63 5.13 -7.22
CA ASN A 86 19.45 6.26 -7.70
C ASN A 86 19.01 7.64 -7.19
N ASN A 87 18.16 7.68 -6.17
CA ASN A 87 17.75 8.88 -5.47
C ASN A 87 18.27 8.82 -4.04
N THR A 88 18.68 9.98 -3.53
CA THR A 88 19.10 10.11 -2.13
C THR A 88 18.00 10.83 -1.39
N GLN A 89 17.53 10.25 -0.29
CA GLN A 89 16.52 10.82 0.58
C GLN A 89 16.93 10.64 2.03
N ASP A 90 16.41 11.52 2.86
CA ASP A 90 16.61 11.48 4.30
C ASP A 90 15.59 10.53 4.93
N PHE A 91 16.08 9.59 5.74
CA PHE A 91 15.27 8.83 6.69
C PHE A 91 15.22 9.65 7.98
N ASP A 92 14.11 10.34 8.18
CA ASP A 92 13.90 11.20 9.33
C ASP A 92 13.23 10.43 10.46
N ILE A 93 13.64 10.71 11.69
CA ILE A 93 12.92 10.22 12.86
C ILE A 93 11.53 10.88 12.94
N ASP A 94 10.48 10.07 13.00
CA ASP A 94 9.12 10.56 13.23
C ASP A 94 8.88 10.81 14.71
N THR A 95 9.01 12.06 15.11
CA THR A 95 8.70 12.51 16.47
C THR A 95 7.22 12.71 16.74
N SER A 96 6.35 12.55 15.73
CA SER A 96 4.90 12.77 15.84
C SER A 96 4.16 11.53 16.29
N ALA A 97 4.73 10.34 16.06
CA ALA A 97 4.18 9.09 16.51
C ALA A 97 4.45 8.88 18.01
N VAL A 98 3.38 8.67 18.79
CA VAL A 98 3.50 8.29 20.21
C VAL A 98 3.89 6.82 20.27
N ILE A 99 5.05 6.52 20.87
CA ILE A 99 5.48 5.14 21.14
C ILE A 99 5.29 4.86 22.63
N SER A 100 4.27 4.08 22.97
CA SER A 100 4.05 3.59 24.34
C SER A 100 4.93 2.38 24.55
N THR A 101 5.76 2.40 25.59
CA THR A 101 6.71 1.31 25.83
C THR A 101 6.77 0.89 27.30
N THR A 102 7.06 -0.39 27.50
CA THR A 102 7.27 -1.02 28.81
C THR A 102 8.63 -1.70 28.82
N GLY A 103 9.46 -1.44 29.84
CA GLY A 103 10.80 -2.01 30.00
C GLY A 103 11.92 -0.98 29.83
N VAL A 104 13.16 -1.46 29.75
CA VAL A 104 14.36 -0.61 29.63
C VAL A 104 14.98 -0.79 28.24
N GLY A 105 14.81 0.22 27.40
CA GLY A 105 15.29 0.22 26.03
C GLY A 105 15.03 1.55 25.33
N SER A 106 15.32 1.61 24.05
CA SER A 106 15.08 2.77 23.19
C SER A 106 14.39 2.33 21.91
N SER A 107 13.45 3.14 21.45
CA SER A 107 12.74 2.94 20.18
C SER A 107 12.68 4.23 19.37
N ALA A 108 12.83 4.10 18.05
CA ALA A 108 12.65 5.20 17.11
C ALA A 108 11.92 4.71 15.86
N ILE A 109 11.06 5.56 15.31
CA ILE A 109 10.43 5.33 14.01
C ILE A 109 11.13 6.22 13.01
N TYR A 110 11.60 5.66 11.91
CA TYR A 110 12.17 6.41 10.80
C TYR A 110 11.24 6.34 9.59
N LYS A 111 11.09 7.45 8.88
CA LYS A 111 10.25 7.56 7.70
C LYS A 111 11.03 8.10 6.51
N ALA A 112 10.73 7.56 5.33
CA ALA A 112 11.23 8.11 4.07
C ALA A 112 10.28 7.81 2.93
N GLU A 113 10.32 8.67 1.91
CA GLU A 113 9.52 8.53 0.70
C GLU A 113 10.41 8.65 -0.53
N TYR A 114 10.27 7.69 -1.45
CA TYR A 114 11.02 7.68 -2.70
C TYR A 114 10.07 7.65 -3.88
N ASP A 115 10.17 8.67 -4.72
CA ASP A 115 9.67 8.62 -6.09
C ASP A 115 10.68 7.93 -6.98
N TRP A 116 10.24 6.95 -7.77
CA TRP A 116 11.12 6.26 -8.72
C TRP A 116 10.38 5.63 -9.89
N GLY A 117 11.15 5.23 -10.90
CA GLY A 117 10.65 4.57 -12.11
C GLY A 117 9.97 5.51 -13.10
N LEU A 118 9.86 5.05 -14.35
CA LEU A 118 9.29 5.84 -15.46
C LEU A 118 7.78 6.12 -15.33
N LEU A 119 7.09 5.34 -14.50
CA LEU A 119 5.64 5.43 -14.29
C LEU A 119 5.24 6.28 -13.08
N ASN A 120 6.18 7.03 -12.47
CA ASN A 120 5.95 7.85 -11.27
C ASN A 120 5.25 7.05 -10.16
N ARG A 121 5.96 6.13 -9.53
CA ARG A 121 5.48 5.36 -8.37
C ARG A 121 6.21 5.80 -7.11
N CYS A 122 5.57 5.63 -5.95
CA CYS A 122 6.12 6.00 -4.66
C CYS A 122 6.33 4.79 -3.76
N SER A 123 7.46 4.72 -3.10
CA SER A 123 7.72 3.83 -1.97
C SER A 123 7.85 4.67 -0.71
N ALA A 124 6.83 4.65 0.14
CA ALA A 124 6.91 5.17 1.50
C ALA A 124 7.36 4.04 2.42
N ILE A 125 8.37 4.30 3.24
CA ILE A 125 8.97 3.32 4.14
C ILE A 125 8.85 3.88 5.54
N GLU A 126 8.40 3.03 6.47
CA GLU A 126 8.40 3.31 7.90
C GLU A 126 9.15 2.18 8.61
N MET A 127 10.08 2.53 9.48
CA MET A 127 10.93 1.57 10.18
C MET A 127 10.94 1.87 11.67
N LEU A 128 10.38 0.96 12.46
CA LEU A 128 10.54 0.96 13.91
C LEU A 128 11.80 0.18 14.27
N VAL A 129 12.73 0.84 14.92
CA VAL A 129 13.94 0.23 15.48
C VAL A 129 13.81 0.19 16.99
N MET A 130 14.05 -0.98 17.57
CA MET A 130 14.03 -1.21 19.01
C MET A 130 15.40 -1.73 19.44
N LYS A 131 15.98 -1.10 20.44
CA LYS A 131 17.23 -1.51 21.09
C LYS A 131 16.98 -1.72 22.57
N VAL A 132 17.23 -2.93 23.04
CA VAL A 132 17.09 -3.27 24.46
C VAL A 132 18.47 -3.26 25.10
N ASP A 133 18.58 -2.60 26.26
CA ASP A 133 19.87 -2.57 26.95
C ASP A 133 20.27 -3.99 27.37
N VAL A 134 21.56 -4.33 27.18
CA VAL A 134 22.11 -5.64 27.57
C VAL A 134 22.04 -5.89 29.08
N SER A 135 21.88 -4.82 29.86
CA SER A 135 21.70 -4.85 31.31
C SER A 135 20.24 -4.99 31.72
N ALA A 136 19.29 -4.97 30.77
CA ALA A 136 17.88 -5.12 31.07
C ALA A 136 17.60 -6.55 31.53
N GLY A 137 16.99 -6.70 32.70
CA GLY A 137 16.54 -8.00 33.22
C GLY A 137 15.19 -8.46 32.65
N SER A 138 14.59 -7.68 31.76
CA SER A 138 13.26 -7.90 31.18
C SER A 138 13.22 -7.51 29.71
N ASP A 139 12.23 -8.05 29.00
CA ASP A 139 11.97 -7.69 27.62
C ASP A 139 11.49 -6.23 27.51
N TYR A 140 11.71 -5.63 26.34
CA TYR A 140 11.22 -4.32 25.98
C TYR A 140 10.02 -4.47 25.05
N VAL A 141 8.91 -3.83 25.40
CA VAL A 141 7.63 -3.97 24.71
C VAL A 141 7.19 -2.62 24.18
N VAL A 142 6.76 -2.57 22.92
CA VAL A 142 5.98 -1.47 22.36
C VAL A 142 4.51 -1.88 22.45
N ASP A 143 3.74 -1.15 23.26
CA ASP A 143 2.39 -1.53 23.68
C ASP A 143 1.28 -1.10 22.70
N ASN A 144 1.60 -0.19 21.78
CA ASN A 144 0.66 0.41 20.84
C ASN A 144 1.08 0.22 19.38
N ILE A 145 1.62 -0.95 19.04
CA ILE A 145 2.17 -1.20 17.68
C ILE A 145 1.10 -1.06 16.59
N THR A 146 -0.17 -1.36 16.89
CA THR A 146 -1.29 -1.24 15.94
C THR A 146 -1.72 0.20 15.70
N ASP A 147 -1.41 1.11 16.62
CA ASP A 147 -1.65 2.55 16.43
C ASP A 147 -0.57 3.15 15.51
N ILE A 148 0.64 2.60 15.59
CA ILE A 148 1.77 2.98 14.74
C ILE A 148 1.63 2.34 13.35
N PHE A 149 1.35 1.04 13.32
CA PHE A 149 1.21 0.20 12.12
C PHE A 149 -0.13 -0.55 12.17
N PRO A 150 -1.21 0.00 11.58
CA PRO A 150 -2.53 -0.62 11.60
C PRO A 150 -2.59 -2.04 11.01
N GLY A 151 -1.66 -2.38 10.11
CA GLY A 151 -1.55 -3.70 9.47
C GLY A 151 -0.75 -4.75 10.25
N TYR A 152 -0.29 -4.46 11.47
CA TYR A 152 0.56 -5.38 12.23
C TYR A 152 -0.16 -6.71 12.59
N PRO A 153 0.41 -7.88 12.28
CA PRO A 153 -0.32 -9.16 12.36
C PRO A 153 -0.35 -9.80 13.76
N ASP A 154 0.62 -9.50 14.63
CA ASP A 154 0.85 -10.27 15.88
C ASP A 154 0.22 -9.61 17.12
N GLY A 155 -0.95 -9.00 16.96
CA GLY A 155 -1.69 -8.34 18.04
C GLY A 155 -1.29 -6.87 18.25
N SER A 156 -1.53 -6.33 19.44
CA SER A 156 -1.32 -4.89 19.72
C SER A 156 0.06 -4.55 20.29
N THR A 157 0.93 -5.54 20.49
CA THR A 157 2.23 -5.34 21.14
C THR A 157 3.37 -5.95 20.33
N LYS A 158 4.50 -5.25 20.24
CA LYS A 158 5.77 -5.82 19.73
C LYS A 158 6.74 -5.99 20.88
N THR A 159 7.15 -7.23 21.15
CA THR A 159 8.13 -7.55 22.19
C THR A 159 9.52 -7.77 21.57
N CYS A 160 10.55 -7.26 22.24
CA CYS A 160 11.95 -7.49 21.94
C CYS A 160 12.68 -8.00 23.17
N SER A 161 13.41 -9.11 23.03
CA SER A 161 14.07 -9.75 24.16
C SER A 161 15.20 -8.89 24.75
N ALA A 162 15.49 -9.10 26.04
CA ALA A 162 16.63 -8.46 26.72
C ALA A 162 17.95 -8.59 25.93
N GLY A 163 18.66 -7.47 25.77
CA GLY A 163 19.89 -7.38 24.96
C GLY A 163 19.71 -7.57 23.45
N GLY A 164 18.46 -7.66 22.98
CA GLY A 164 18.10 -7.83 21.58
C GLY A 164 18.03 -6.53 20.79
N LEU A 165 18.10 -6.69 19.47
CA LEU A 165 17.84 -5.65 18.48
C LEU A 165 16.68 -6.14 17.62
N CYS A 166 15.55 -5.44 17.67
CA CYS A 166 14.39 -5.79 16.88
C CYS A 166 14.07 -4.66 15.90
N THR A 167 13.58 -5.02 14.72
CA THR A 167 13.19 -4.04 13.72
C THR A 167 11.91 -4.48 13.03
N VAL A 168 10.97 -3.54 12.91
CA VAL A 168 9.77 -3.70 12.09
C VAL A 168 9.87 -2.71 10.95
N ILE A 169 9.76 -3.20 9.73
CA ILE A 169 9.80 -2.41 8.50
C ILE A 169 8.45 -2.57 7.83
N VAL A 170 7.79 -1.45 7.56
CA VAL A 170 6.60 -1.37 6.73
C VAL A 170 6.95 -0.57 5.49
N SER A 171 6.54 -1.04 4.31
CA SER A 171 6.58 -0.22 3.11
C SER A 171 5.22 -0.17 2.46
N TYR A 172 4.78 1.07 2.21
CA TYR A 172 3.61 1.39 1.43
C TYR A 172 4.03 1.78 0.03
N GLY A 173 3.65 0.97 -0.94
CA GLY A 173 3.85 1.25 -2.34
C GLY A 173 2.60 1.85 -2.95
N TYR A 174 2.77 2.90 -3.75
CA TYR A 174 1.67 3.61 -4.43
C TYR A 174 1.85 3.57 -5.95
N SER A 175 0.74 3.46 -6.67
CA SER A 175 0.70 3.54 -8.14
C SER A 175 0.80 4.98 -8.69
N ALA A 176 1.27 5.92 -7.88
CA ALA A 176 1.38 7.34 -8.16
C ALA A 176 2.61 7.91 -7.42
N PRO A 177 3.10 9.10 -7.78
CA PRO A 177 4.21 9.72 -7.07
C PRO A 177 3.81 10.14 -5.65
N CYS A 178 4.78 10.33 -4.76
CA CYS A 178 4.60 10.51 -3.32
C CYS A 178 3.75 11.75 -3.01
N ALA A 179 3.93 12.82 -3.79
CA ALA A 179 3.10 14.03 -3.72
C ALA A 179 1.59 13.77 -3.95
N ASN A 180 1.25 12.71 -4.68
CA ASN A 180 -0.10 12.39 -5.14
C ASN A 180 -0.69 11.13 -4.48
N LYS A 181 -0.07 10.61 -3.41
CA LYS A 181 -0.51 9.37 -2.73
C LYS A 181 -1.96 9.41 -2.21
N ASN A 182 -2.47 10.62 -1.90
CA ASN A 182 -3.81 10.84 -1.35
C ASN A 182 -4.88 11.10 -2.43
N ILE A 183 -4.54 11.03 -3.72
CA ILE A 183 -5.50 11.27 -4.81
C ILE A 183 -6.40 10.04 -4.99
N ILE A 184 -7.70 10.27 -5.18
CA ILE A 184 -8.69 9.23 -5.46
C ILE A 184 -8.29 8.47 -6.73
N GLY A 185 -8.25 7.14 -6.62
CA GLY A 185 -7.83 6.25 -7.72
C GLY A 185 -6.39 5.78 -7.62
N THR A 186 -5.60 6.32 -6.67
CA THR A 186 -4.28 5.77 -6.35
C THR A 186 -4.45 4.43 -5.64
N VAL A 187 -3.76 3.40 -6.14
CA VAL A 187 -3.74 2.08 -5.51
C VAL A 187 -2.57 2.02 -4.54
N GLN A 188 -2.82 1.56 -3.32
CA GLN A 188 -1.83 1.31 -2.29
C GLN A 188 -1.67 -0.20 -2.05
N ARG A 189 -0.44 -0.65 -1.87
CA ARG A 189 -0.11 -1.98 -1.37
C ARG A 189 0.87 -1.85 -0.21
N GLU A 190 0.65 -2.64 0.82
CA GLU A 190 1.48 -2.67 2.01
C GLU A 190 2.23 -4.01 2.05
N VAL A 191 3.49 -3.95 2.45
CA VAL A 191 4.26 -5.13 2.84
C VAL A 191 4.91 -4.81 4.19
N LEU A 192 4.91 -5.78 5.08
CA LEU A 192 5.49 -5.68 6.41
C LEU A 192 6.48 -6.81 6.63
N VAL A 193 7.60 -6.49 7.25
CA VAL A 193 8.61 -7.43 7.70
C VAL A 193 9.01 -7.09 9.13
N GLN A 194 9.25 -8.12 9.94
CA GLN A 194 9.92 -7.98 11.22
C GLN A 194 11.09 -8.96 11.34
N PHE A 195 12.12 -8.58 12.11
CA PHE A 195 13.23 -9.45 12.51
C PHE A 195 13.87 -8.95 13.81
#